data_AF-A0A162II66-F1
#
_entry.id   AF-A0A162II66-F1
#
_cell.length_a   1.000
_cell.length_b   1.000
_cell.length_c   1.000
_cell.angle_alpha   90.00
_cell.angle_beta   90.00
_cell.angle_gamma   90.00
#
_symmetry.space_group_name_H-M   'P 1'
#
loop_
_entity.id
_entity.type
_entity.pdbx_description
1 polymer ?
#
loop_
_entity_poly.entity_id
_entity_poly.type
_entity_poly.pdbx_seq_one_letter_code
_entity_poly.pdbx_strand_id
1 'polypeptide(L)'
;MDSQGPQAGIDPAAQPEQAFQVPPPPPIPSDPRFTAELEFVLSLGNPNYLSFLAVSYPYLLGTRDESADIDDGDDGKDGVSNENNEQRKSGDAAAFAAYLKYLYDYWRRPEYMQFLTHPEASLKSLRLLQEEEVRKILIRPDVIARLM
;
A
#
# COMPACT_ATOMS: atom_id res chain seq x y z
N MET A 1 -12.37 65.34 -4.08
CA MET A 1 -11.07 64.69 -3.87
C MET A 1 -11.28 63.75 -2.71
N ASP A 2 -11.83 62.58 -3.01
CA ASP A 2 -12.11 61.49 -2.09
C ASP A 2 -11.32 60.30 -2.63
N SER A 3 -10.26 59.90 -1.94
CA SER A 3 -10.28 58.90 -0.85
C SER A 3 -10.29 57.48 -1.39
N GLN A 4 -9.38 56.68 -0.84
CA GLN A 4 -9.30 55.22 -0.90
C GLN A 4 -8.57 54.59 -2.10
N GLY A 5 -7.26 54.38 -1.92
CA GLY A 5 -6.57 53.24 -2.53
C GLY A 5 -6.99 51.94 -1.84
N PRO A 6 -7.03 50.79 -2.54
CA PRO A 6 -7.28 49.52 -1.91
C PRO A 6 -5.98 49.01 -1.28
N GLN A 7 -5.95 48.96 0.04
CA GLN A 7 -4.94 48.24 0.80
C GLN A 7 -5.51 46.90 1.26
N ALA A 8 -4.66 45.87 1.18
CA ALA A 8 -4.69 44.58 1.87
C ALA A 8 -5.72 43.53 1.41
N GLY A 9 -5.16 42.49 0.79
CA GLY A 9 -5.76 41.18 0.60
C GLY A 9 -4.66 40.19 0.17
N ILE A 10 -3.55 40.17 0.92
CA ILE A 10 -2.60 39.06 0.85
C ILE A 10 -3.22 37.95 1.70
N ASP A 11 -3.94 37.05 1.04
CA ASP A 11 -4.22 35.73 1.61
C ASP A 11 -3.14 34.78 1.08
N PRO A 12 -2.17 34.35 1.90
CA PRO A 12 -1.35 33.20 1.60
C PRO A 12 -2.14 31.96 2.04
N ALA A 13 -3.26 31.69 1.38
CA ALA A 13 -3.89 30.37 1.46
C ALA A 13 -3.09 29.43 0.55
N ALA A 14 -1.86 29.13 0.99
CA ALA A 14 -1.27 27.83 0.73
C ALA A 14 -2.30 26.81 1.23
N GLN A 15 -3.04 26.22 0.30
CA GLN A 15 -3.61 24.90 0.50
C GLN A 15 -2.47 23.92 0.19
N PRO A 16 -1.79 23.33 1.19
CA PRO A 16 -1.14 22.07 0.96
C PRO A 16 -2.26 21.02 0.84
N GLU A 17 -1.98 19.94 0.12
CA GLU A 17 -2.73 18.68 0.24
C GLU A 17 -4.11 18.60 -0.44
N GLN A 18 -4.10 18.70 -1.77
CA GLN A 18 -4.86 17.72 -2.58
C GLN A 18 -3.91 17.02 -3.55
N ALA A 19 -2.88 16.40 -3.00
CA ALA A 19 -1.96 15.53 -3.72
C ALA A 19 -2.58 14.13 -3.90
N PHE A 20 -3.67 14.00 -4.66
CA PHE A 20 -4.18 12.67 -5.02
C PHE A 20 -4.81 12.53 -6.42
N GLN A 21 -4.73 13.53 -7.29
CA GLN A 21 -5.32 13.43 -8.63
C GLN A 21 -4.39 13.95 -9.72
N VAL A 22 -3.49 13.08 -10.15
CA VAL A 22 -3.10 13.04 -11.57
C VAL A 22 -3.44 11.62 -12.04
N PRO A 23 -4.48 11.41 -12.88
CA PRO A 23 -4.66 10.12 -13.52
C PRO A 23 -3.38 9.79 -14.28
N PRO A 24 -2.83 8.57 -14.16
CA PRO A 24 -1.54 8.25 -14.73
C PRO A 24 -1.53 8.53 -16.24
N PRO A 25 -0.46 9.14 -16.77
CA PRO A 25 -0.30 9.37 -18.20
C PRO A 25 -0.46 8.05 -18.99
N PRO A 26 -0.79 8.12 -20.29
CA PRO A 26 -0.89 6.93 -21.13
C PRO A 26 0.37 6.06 -21.00
N PRO A 27 0.26 4.72 -21.08
CA PRO A 27 1.39 3.81 -20.91
C PRO A 27 2.45 4.13 -21.96
N ILE A 28 3.51 4.80 -21.53
CA ILE A 28 4.73 4.90 -22.34
C ILE A 28 5.64 3.81 -21.79
N PRO A 29 6.00 2.78 -22.58
CA PRO A 29 6.90 1.69 -22.15
C PRO A 29 8.30 2.15 -21.70
N SER A 30 8.58 3.45 -21.71
CA SER A 30 9.84 4.07 -21.32
C SER A 30 9.82 4.72 -19.93
N ASP A 31 8.69 4.70 -19.21
CA ASP A 31 8.64 5.19 -17.83
C ASP A 31 9.21 4.13 -16.87
N PRO A 32 10.27 4.44 -16.10
CA PRO A 32 10.83 3.50 -15.12
C PRO A 32 9.82 3.04 -14.07
N ARG A 33 8.81 3.87 -13.73
CA ARG A 33 7.76 3.48 -12.79
C ARG A 33 6.87 2.39 -13.36
N PHE A 34 6.46 2.55 -14.63
CA PHE A 34 5.64 1.55 -15.32
C PHE A 34 6.36 0.20 -15.36
N THR A 35 7.64 0.18 -15.73
CA THR A 35 8.43 -1.05 -15.76
C THR A 35 8.54 -1.69 -14.39
N ALA A 36 8.84 -0.92 -13.34
CA ALA A 36 8.93 -1.43 -11.98
C ALA A 36 7.59 -1.99 -11.48
N GLU A 37 6.48 -1.30 -11.74
CA GLU A 37 5.13 -1.77 -11.41
C GLU A 37 4.77 -3.05 -12.17
N LEU A 38 5.12 -3.13 -13.46
CA LEU A 38 4.90 -4.32 -14.28
C LEU A 38 5.67 -5.52 -13.72
N GLU A 39 6.97 -5.37 -13.52
CA GLU A 39 7.82 -6.43 -12.96
C GLU A 39 7.31 -6.89 -11.59
N PHE A 40 6.89 -5.94 -10.76
CA PHE A 40 6.26 -6.24 -9.48
C PHE A 40 4.97 -7.05 -9.66
N VAL A 41 4.03 -6.62 -10.49
CA VAL A 41 2.75 -7.34 -10.71
C VAL A 41 2.95 -8.70 -11.37
N LEU A 42 3.94 -8.83 -12.26
CA LEU A 42 4.35 -10.12 -12.81
C LEU A 42 4.91 -11.05 -11.73
N SER A 43 5.71 -10.52 -10.80
CA SER A 43 6.26 -11.29 -9.68
C SER A 43 5.16 -11.81 -8.75
N LEU A 44 4.05 -11.07 -8.58
CA LEU A 44 2.89 -11.52 -7.81
C LEU A 44 2.19 -12.74 -8.44
N GLY A 45 2.34 -12.96 -9.74
CA GLY A 45 1.88 -14.17 -10.40
C GLY A 45 2.61 -15.44 -9.92
N ASN A 46 3.78 -15.31 -9.30
CA ASN A 46 4.51 -16.43 -8.71
C ASN A 46 4.13 -16.61 -7.22
N PRO A 47 3.49 -17.72 -6.85
CA PRO A 47 3.05 -17.95 -5.48
C PRO A 47 4.22 -18.05 -4.47
N ASN A 48 5.43 -18.41 -4.91
CA ASN A 48 6.61 -18.40 -4.04
C ASN A 48 7.03 -16.98 -3.63
N TYR A 49 6.83 -15.99 -4.50
CA TYR A 49 7.13 -14.61 -4.19
C TYR A 49 6.15 -14.04 -3.15
N LEU A 50 4.87 -14.45 -3.21
CA LEU A 50 3.89 -14.13 -2.17
C LEU A 50 4.32 -14.70 -0.81
N SER A 51 4.84 -15.95 -0.78
CA SER A 51 5.43 -16.54 0.43
C SER A 51 6.54 -15.66 1.00
N PHE A 52 7.45 -15.26 0.11
CA PHE A 52 8.60 -14.46 0.49
C PHE A 52 8.18 -13.11 1.05
N LEU A 53 7.18 -12.44 0.45
CA LEU A 53 6.60 -11.20 0.98
C LEU A 53 6.00 -11.40 2.37
N ALA A 54 5.23 -12.48 2.56
CA ALA A 54 4.58 -12.79 3.83
C ALA A 54 5.57 -13.00 4.98
N VAL A 55 6.70 -13.65 4.70
CA VAL A 55 7.73 -13.95 5.71
C VAL A 55 8.70 -12.79 5.91
N SER A 56 9.08 -12.08 4.84
CA SER A 56 10.11 -11.03 4.89
C SER A 56 9.57 -9.69 5.35
N TYR A 57 8.30 -9.40 5.08
CA TYR A 57 7.66 -8.11 5.39
C TYR A 57 6.31 -8.29 6.12
N PRO A 58 6.28 -8.97 7.28
CA PRO A 58 5.03 -9.22 8.00
C PRO A 58 4.35 -7.93 8.49
N TYR A 59 5.14 -6.92 8.84
CA TYR A 59 4.64 -5.60 9.27
C TYR A 59 3.95 -4.84 8.13
N LEU A 60 4.36 -5.05 6.87
CA LEU A 60 3.76 -4.41 5.70
C LEU A 60 2.39 -5.01 5.35
N LEU A 61 2.20 -6.27 5.72
CA LEU A 61 0.98 -7.03 5.47
C LEU A 61 0.01 -6.99 6.66
N GLY A 62 0.38 -6.35 7.77
CA GLY A 62 -0.43 -6.29 8.99
C GLY A 62 -0.63 -7.65 9.66
N THR A 63 0.27 -8.61 9.43
CA THR A 63 0.15 -9.98 9.98
C THR A 63 0.78 -10.11 11.36
N ARG A 64 1.62 -9.17 11.77
CA ARG A 64 2.31 -9.17 13.07
C ARG A 64 1.85 -7.97 13.89
N ASP A 65 0.77 -8.20 14.62
CA ASP A 65 0.34 -7.35 15.73
C ASP A 65 1.01 -7.90 17.00
N GLU A 66 2.17 -7.35 17.37
CA GLU A 66 2.80 -7.64 18.67
C GLU A 66 2.23 -6.73 19.77
N SER A 67 0.94 -6.38 19.71
CA SER A 67 0.25 -5.64 20.78
C SER A 67 -0.86 -6.44 21.46
N ALA A 68 -1.21 -7.63 20.93
CA ALA A 68 -2.24 -8.48 21.52
C ALA A 68 -1.75 -9.40 22.66
N ASP A 69 -0.45 -9.47 22.95
CA ASP A 69 0.13 -10.36 23.96
C ASP A 69 0.92 -9.61 25.05
N ILE A 70 0.32 -8.58 25.68
CA ILE A 70 0.60 -8.21 27.09
C ILE A 70 -0.71 -7.73 27.73
N ASP A 71 -1.56 -8.66 28.14
CA ASP A 71 -2.50 -8.45 29.26
C ASP A 71 -2.02 -9.37 30.41
N ASP A 72 -0.92 -8.97 31.03
CA ASP A 72 -0.58 -9.41 32.39
C ASP A 72 -0.30 -8.12 33.17
N GLY A 73 -1.24 -7.77 34.05
CA GLY A 73 -1.31 -6.47 34.67
C GLY A 73 -0.07 -6.13 35.49
N ASP A 74 0.47 -4.93 35.29
CA ASP A 74 1.33 -4.30 36.27
C ASP A 74 1.05 -2.79 36.35
N ASP A 75 0.62 -2.39 37.55
CA ASP A 75 0.31 -1.05 38.00
C ASP A 75 1.64 -0.29 38.22
N GLY A 76 1.97 0.72 37.40
CA GLY A 76 3.11 1.58 37.74
C GLY A 76 3.77 2.38 36.62
N LYS A 77 3.12 3.49 36.25
CA LYS A 77 3.66 4.85 36.17
C LYS A 77 5.18 5.06 35.85
N ASP A 78 5.40 5.89 34.83
CA ASP A 78 6.62 6.62 34.44
C ASP A 78 7.58 5.94 33.44
N GLY A 79 7.09 5.75 32.21
CA GLY A 79 7.92 5.58 31.02
C GLY A 79 7.48 6.55 29.93
N VAL A 80 8.34 7.49 29.53
CA VAL A 80 8.14 8.27 28.29
C VAL A 80 8.25 7.28 27.12
N SER A 81 7.11 6.75 26.69
CA SER A 81 7.01 5.85 25.55
C SER A 81 6.83 6.66 24.27
N ASN A 82 7.65 6.38 23.27
CA ASN A 82 7.74 7.10 22.02
C ASN A 82 6.53 6.78 21.12
N GLU A 83 5.40 7.46 21.36
CA GLU A 83 4.10 7.37 20.65
C GLU A 83 4.21 7.47 19.12
N ASN A 84 5.34 7.96 18.60
CA ASN A 84 5.58 8.16 17.18
C ASN A 84 5.88 6.87 16.40
N ASN A 85 6.34 5.78 17.04
CA ASN A 85 6.87 4.62 16.30
C ASN A 85 5.78 3.61 15.89
N GLU A 86 4.77 3.40 16.73
CA GLU A 86 3.66 2.45 16.45
C GLU A 86 2.68 3.00 15.41
N GLN A 87 2.44 4.32 15.42
CA GLN A 87 1.60 5.00 14.44
C GLN A 87 2.20 4.97 13.02
N ARG A 88 3.54 4.97 12.90
CA ARG A 88 4.24 4.91 11.60
C ARG A 88 4.10 3.51 10.97
N LYS A 89 4.23 2.46 11.76
CA LYS A 89 4.18 1.06 11.28
C LYS A 89 2.77 0.65 10.81
N SER A 90 1.73 1.10 11.51
CA SER A 90 0.34 0.89 11.08
C SER A 90 -0.01 1.69 9.81
N GLY A 91 0.56 2.89 9.65
CA GLY A 91 0.45 3.69 8.44
C GLY A 91 1.06 3.04 7.20
N ASP A 92 2.21 2.37 7.35
CA ASP A 92 2.90 1.71 6.23
C ASP A 92 2.09 0.55 5.64
N ALA A 93 1.45 -0.28 6.49
CA ALA A 93 0.59 -1.36 6.04
C ALA A 93 -0.65 -0.83 5.29
N ALA A 94 -1.24 0.26 5.79
CA ALA A 94 -2.38 0.92 5.14
C ALA A 94 -1.97 1.54 3.79
N ALA A 95 -0.80 2.19 3.73
CA ALA A 95 -0.26 2.75 2.50
C ALA A 95 0.03 1.66 1.45
N PHE A 96 0.57 0.52 1.88
CA PHE A 96 0.81 -0.62 1.00
C PHE A 96 -0.50 -1.23 0.48
N ALA A 97 -1.50 -1.40 1.34
CA ALA A 97 -2.82 -1.87 0.92
C ALA A 97 -3.46 -0.91 -0.11
N ALA A 98 -3.35 0.40 0.09
CA ALA A 98 -3.80 1.40 -0.88
C ALA A 98 -3.05 1.31 -2.21
N TYR A 99 -1.75 1.06 -2.17
CA TYR A 99 -0.93 0.85 -3.38
C TYR A 99 -1.31 -0.42 -4.14
N LEU A 100 -1.56 -1.53 -3.45
CA LEU A 100 -2.06 -2.76 -4.08
C LEU A 100 -3.43 -2.56 -4.73
N LYS A 101 -4.31 -1.76 -4.10
CA LYS A 101 -5.60 -1.38 -4.69
C LYS A 101 -5.39 -0.57 -5.98
N TYR A 102 -4.49 0.42 -5.96
CA TYR A 102 -4.13 1.19 -7.15
C TYR A 102 -3.66 0.27 -8.28
N LEU A 103 -2.74 -0.65 -7.99
CA LEU A 103 -2.24 -1.60 -8.99
C LEU A 103 -3.37 -2.48 -9.55
N TYR A 104 -4.26 -3.00 -8.70
CA TYR A 104 -5.38 -3.81 -9.17
C TYR A 104 -6.30 -3.04 -10.11
N ASP A 105 -6.68 -1.81 -9.75
CA ASP A 105 -7.55 -0.98 -10.58
C ASP A 105 -6.86 -0.58 -11.90
N TYR A 106 -5.56 -0.32 -11.87
CA TYR A 106 -4.76 0.07 -13.02
C TYR A 106 -4.56 -1.09 -14.01
N TRP A 107 -4.05 -2.24 -13.54
CA TRP A 107 -3.73 -3.41 -14.38
C TRP A 107 -4.95 -4.20 -14.84
N ARG A 108 -6.12 -4.01 -14.21
CA ARG A 108 -7.39 -4.60 -14.63
C ARG A 108 -7.92 -3.98 -15.93
N ARG A 109 -7.49 -2.78 -16.31
CA ARG A 109 -7.99 -2.16 -17.54
C ARG A 109 -7.40 -2.88 -18.77
N PRO A 110 -8.20 -3.10 -19.83
CA PRO A 110 -7.77 -3.89 -20.98
C PRO A 110 -6.54 -3.34 -21.69
N GLU A 111 -6.29 -2.02 -21.61
CA GLU A 111 -5.15 -1.35 -22.21
C GLU A 111 -3.80 -1.76 -21.58
N TYR A 112 -3.80 -2.11 -20.29
CA TYR A 112 -2.60 -2.51 -19.54
C TYR A 112 -2.52 -4.03 -19.35
N MET A 113 -3.67 -4.71 -19.34
CA MET A 113 -3.74 -6.16 -19.15
C MET A 113 -2.95 -6.95 -20.22
N GLN A 114 -2.80 -6.39 -21.43
CA GLN A 114 -2.04 -7.01 -22.52
C GLN A 114 -0.54 -7.22 -22.21
N PHE A 115 0.02 -6.51 -21.22
CA PHE A 115 1.42 -6.67 -20.81
C PHE A 115 1.62 -7.79 -19.78
N LEU A 116 0.54 -8.34 -19.23
CA LEU A 116 0.61 -9.43 -18.27
C LEU A 116 0.69 -10.77 -18.98
N THR A 117 1.71 -11.57 -18.66
CA THR A 117 1.86 -12.94 -19.20
C THR A 117 0.73 -13.86 -18.73
N HIS A 118 0.28 -13.70 -17.49
CA HIS A 118 -0.80 -14.47 -16.88
C HIS A 118 -1.76 -13.53 -16.11
N PRO A 119 -2.67 -12.83 -16.80
CA PRO A 119 -3.50 -11.80 -16.19
C PRO A 119 -4.36 -12.34 -15.03
N GLU A 120 -4.94 -13.52 -15.18
CA GLU A 120 -5.74 -14.16 -14.13
C GLU A 120 -4.94 -14.48 -12.87
N ALA A 121 -3.70 -14.94 -13.01
CA ALA A 121 -2.85 -15.28 -11.86
C ALA A 121 -2.43 -14.02 -11.10
N SER A 122 -1.88 -13.02 -11.81
CA SER A 122 -1.45 -11.75 -11.20
C SER A 122 -2.61 -11.00 -10.54
N LEU A 123 -3.78 -10.96 -11.15
CA LEU A 123 -4.96 -10.29 -10.57
C LEU A 123 -5.53 -11.05 -9.38
N LYS A 124 -5.54 -12.38 -9.41
CA LYS A 124 -5.92 -13.18 -8.23
C LYS A 124 -4.98 -12.92 -7.07
N SER A 125 -3.67 -12.94 -7.29
CA SER A 125 -2.67 -12.64 -6.27
C SER A 125 -2.83 -11.23 -5.68
N LEU A 126 -3.07 -10.22 -6.53
CA LEU A 126 -3.36 -8.86 -6.08
C LEU A 126 -4.61 -8.78 -5.21
N ARG A 127 -5.67 -9.51 -5.56
CA ARG A 127 -6.90 -9.59 -4.76
C ARG A 127 -6.65 -10.26 -3.42
N LEU A 128 -5.92 -11.38 -3.41
CA LEU A 128 -5.59 -12.13 -2.20
C LEU A 128 -4.77 -11.26 -1.23
N LEU A 129 -3.83 -10.46 -1.74
CA LEU A 129 -3.05 -9.54 -0.91
C LEU A 129 -3.89 -8.37 -0.35
N GLN A 130 -5.01 -7.99 -0.98
CA GLN A 130 -5.91 -6.98 -0.44
C GLN A 130 -6.72 -7.50 0.74
N GLU A 131 -7.06 -8.79 0.76
CA GLU A 131 -7.80 -9.43 1.85
C GLU A 131 -6.89 -9.75 3.03
N GLU A 132 -7.07 -9.04 4.16
CA GLU A 132 -6.20 -9.18 5.35
C GLU A 132 -6.15 -10.60 5.91
N GLU A 133 -7.30 -11.29 5.93
CA GLU A 133 -7.37 -12.67 6.39
C GLU A 133 -6.53 -13.59 5.52
N VAL A 134 -6.50 -13.36 4.21
CA VAL A 134 -5.67 -14.14 3.30
C VAL A 134 -4.19 -13.82 3.49
N ARG A 135 -3.82 -12.56 3.81
CA ARG A 135 -2.43 -12.20 4.14
C ARG A 135 -1.89 -13.01 5.32
N LYS A 136 -2.69 -13.19 6.37
CA LYS A 136 -2.33 -14.00 7.54
C LYS A 136 -2.17 -15.48 7.17
N ILE A 137 -3.04 -15.98 6.30
CA ILE A 137 -3.05 -17.37 5.85
C ILE A 137 -1.92 -17.66 4.85
N LEU A 138 -1.49 -16.68 4.05
CA LEU A 138 -0.42 -16.77 3.05
C LEU A 138 0.96 -17.09 3.66
N ILE A 139 1.16 -16.86 4.96
CA ILE A 139 2.36 -17.27 5.68
C ILE A 139 2.49 -18.81 5.69
N ARG A 140 1.38 -19.53 5.54
CA ARG A 140 1.38 -20.98 5.59
C ARG A 140 1.75 -21.59 4.24
N PRO A 141 2.77 -22.47 4.19
CA PRO A 141 3.18 -23.12 2.94
C PRO A 141 2.06 -23.97 2.31
N ASP A 142 1.16 -24.53 3.12
CA ASP A 142 0.00 -25.33 2.66
C ASP A 142 -0.95 -24.54 1.74
N VAL A 143 -1.09 -23.23 1.99
CA VAL A 143 -2.03 -22.38 1.25
C VAL A 143 -1.47 -22.03 -0.12
N ILE A 144 -0.16 -21.84 -0.17
CA ILE A 144 0.57 -21.56 -1.40
C ILE A 144 0.53 -22.77 -2.34
N ALA A 145 0.62 -23.99 -1.79
CA ALA A 145 0.45 -25.22 -2.56
C ALA A 145 -0.95 -25.38 -3.18
N ARG A 146 -1.98 -24.75 -2.58
CA ARG A 146 -3.34 -24.72 -3.14
C ARG A 146 -3.54 -23.61 -4.18
N LEU A 147 -2.59 -22.70 -4.30
CA LEU A 147 -2.59 -21.58 -5.25
C LEU A 147 -1.86 -21.92 -6.55
N MET A 148 -1.02 -22.96 -6.53
CA MET A 148 -0.33 -23.56 -7.69
C MET A 148 -1.25 -24.52 -8.44
#